data_AF-A0A2S9I7A4-F1
#
_entry.id   AF-A0A2S9I7A4-F1
#
_cell.length_a   1.000
_cell.length_b   1.000
_cell.length_c   1.000
_cell.angle_alpha   90.00
_cell.angle_beta   90.00
_cell.angle_gamma   90.00
#
_symmetry.space_group_name_H-M   'P 1'
#
loop_
_entity.id
_entity.type
_entity.pdbx_description
1 polymer ?
#
loop_
_entity_poly.entity_id
_entity_poly.type
_entity_poly.pdbx_seq_one_letter_code
_entity_poly.pdbx_strand_id
1 'polypeptide(L)'
;MRLIKKYIPPSPQALEKLKLSLGLSNKDMADLADVSSSGQFRKYLSNSDPRKMSAVTLFYIASQLCLTPEQIDTVLNRMTEIGAEIDTARPE
;
A
#
# COMPACT_ATOMS: atom_id res chain seq x y z
N MET A 1 -7.01 -5.55 11.96
CA MET A 1 -7.93 -4.48 11.49
C MET A 1 -9.24 -4.56 12.25
N ARG A 2 -9.88 -3.42 12.55
CA ARG A 2 -11.30 -3.42 12.93
C ARG A 2 -12.13 -3.79 11.69
N LEU A 3 -13.29 -4.41 11.89
CA LEU A 3 -14.18 -4.79 10.79
C LEU A 3 -14.65 -3.53 10.03
N ILE A 4 -14.21 -3.38 8.77
CA ILE A 4 -14.68 -2.29 7.90
C ILE A 4 -16.01 -2.72 7.28
N LYS A 5 -17.13 -2.25 7.85
CA LYS A 5 -18.48 -2.63 7.42
C LYS A 5 -18.89 -2.02 6.07
N LYS A 6 -18.34 -0.85 5.73
CA LYS A 6 -18.60 -0.14 4.47
C LYS A 6 -17.30 0.45 3.97
N TYR A 7 -16.85 -0.01 2.82
CA TYR A 7 -15.63 0.48 2.17
C TYR A 7 -15.99 1.04 0.80
N ILE A 8 -15.59 2.28 0.57
CA ILE A 8 -15.63 2.93 -0.74
C ILE A 8 -14.17 3.18 -1.13
N PRO A 9 -13.68 2.62 -2.24
CA PRO A 9 -12.29 2.79 -2.64
C PRO A 9 -12.00 4.24 -3.03
N PRO A 10 -10.74 4.70 -2.90
CA PRO A 10 -10.32 6.01 -3.38
C PRO A 10 -10.51 6.09 -4.90
N SER A 11 -10.86 7.28 -5.39
CA SER A 11 -10.95 7.53 -6.83
C SER A 11 -9.56 7.58 -7.47
N PRO A 12 -9.45 7.36 -8.80
CA PRO A 12 -8.19 7.55 -9.52
C PRO A 12 -7.55 8.92 -9.29
N GLN A 13 -8.38 9.97 -9.23
CA GLN A 13 -7.94 11.35 -8.98
C GLN A 13 -7.37 11.53 -7.56
N ALA A 14 -7.98 10.89 -6.56
CA ALA A 14 -7.46 10.93 -5.18
C ALA A 14 -6.10 10.23 -5.08
N LEU A 15 -5.93 9.09 -5.77
CA LEU A 15 -4.66 8.37 -5.84
C LEU A 15 -3.59 9.14 -6.60
N GLU A 16 -3.96 9.82 -7.69
CA GLU A 16 -3.05 10.70 -8.44
C GLU A 16 -2.59 11.88 -7.56
N LYS A 17 -3.51 12.50 -6.83
CA LYS A 17 -3.19 13.58 -5.88
C LYS A 17 -2.25 13.10 -4.77
N LEU A 18 -2.49 11.91 -4.21
CA LEU A 18 -1.61 11.30 -3.22
C LEU A 18 -0.19 11.13 -3.79
N LYS A 19 -0.07 10.51 -4.96
CA LYS A 19 1.22 10.31 -5.64
C LYS A 19 1.98 11.62 -5.81
N LEU A 20 1.31 12.65 -6.33
CA LEU A 20 1.91 13.98 -6.53
C LEU A 20 2.33 14.62 -5.21
N SER A 21 1.52 14.50 -4.16
CA SER A 21 1.84 15.09 -2.84
C SER A 21 3.05 14.45 -2.16
N LEU A 22 3.32 13.16 -2.45
CA LEU A 22 4.47 12.43 -1.94
C LEU A 22 5.71 12.59 -2.85
N GLY A 23 5.57 13.22 -4.01
CA GLY A 23 6.65 13.34 -5.00
C GLY A 23 7.07 12.00 -5.62
N LEU A 24 6.19 10.99 -5.60
CA LEU A 24 6.50 9.62 -6.00
C LEU A 24 6.17 9.34 -7.47
N SER A 25 6.92 8.43 -8.09
CA SER A 25 6.59 7.87 -9.39
C SER A 25 5.55 6.75 -9.29
N ASN A 26 5.00 6.30 -10.41
CA ASN A 26 4.11 5.12 -10.43
C ASN A 26 4.82 3.83 -10.00
N LYS A 27 6.16 3.77 -10.13
CA LYS A 27 6.96 2.65 -9.65
C LYS A 27 7.02 2.68 -8.12
N ASP A 28 7.38 3.82 -7.55
CA ASP A 28 7.48 3.97 -6.09
C ASP A 28 6.12 3.76 -5.41
N MET A 29 5.02 4.17 -6.06
CA MET A 29 3.67 3.87 -5.58
C MET A 29 3.31 2.38 -5.65
N ALA A 30 3.88 1.62 -6.60
CA ALA A 30 3.71 0.18 -6.65
C ALA A 30 4.47 -0.51 -5.51
N ASP A 31 5.67 -0.04 -5.23
CA ASP A 31 6.49 -0.52 -4.10
C ASP A 31 5.79 -0.19 -2.76
N LEU A 32 5.25 1.02 -2.61
CA LEU A 32 4.47 1.44 -1.45
C LEU A 32 3.19 0.59 -1.24
N ALA A 33 2.61 0.09 -2.33
CA ALA A 33 1.42 -0.74 -2.30
C ALA A 33 1.70 -2.25 -2.20
N ASP A 34 2.98 -2.66 -2.18
CA ASP A 34 3.42 -4.05 -2.32
C ASP A 34 2.71 -4.77 -3.48
N VAL A 35 2.69 -4.12 -4.65
CA VAL A 35 2.19 -4.72 -5.88
C VAL A 35 3.33 -4.96 -6.85
N SER A 36 3.40 -6.19 -7.36
CA SER A 36 4.52 -6.76 -8.13
C SER A 36 4.98 -6.00 -9.39
N SER A 37 4.29 -4.94 -9.82
CA SER A 37 4.80 -4.05 -10.87
C SER A 37 4.10 -2.68 -10.92
N SER A 38 4.80 -1.67 -11.43
CA SER A 38 4.27 -0.33 -11.76
C SER A 38 3.04 -0.37 -12.67
N GLY A 39 2.92 -1.41 -13.52
CA GLY A 39 1.76 -1.67 -14.36
C GLY A 39 0.49 -2.03 -13.57
N GLN A 40 0.61 -2.64 -12.39
CA GLN A 40 -0.53 -2.90 -11.50
C GLN A 40 -1.02 -1.61 -10.84
N PHE A 41 -0.11 -0.72 -10.42
CA PHE A 41 -0.51 0.56 -9.84
C PHE A 41 -1.21 1.46 -10.86
N ARG A 42 -0.73 1.50 -12.11
CA ARG A 42 -1.35 2.29 -13.19
C ARG A 42 -2.82 1.92 -13.43
N LYS A 43 -3.25 0.68 -13.17
CA LYS A 43 -4.65 0.25 -13.29
C LYS A 43 -5.59 0.96 -12.31
N TYR A 44 -5.07 1.42 -11.16
CA TYR A 44 -5.85 2.22 -10.20
C TYR A 44 -6.02 3.68 -10.65
N LEU A 45 -5.14 4.16 -11.53
CA LEU A 45 -5.13 5.53 -12.05
C LEU A 45 -5.86 5.67 -13.41
N SER A 46 -6.30 4.57 -14.01
CA SER A 46 -6.94 4.58 -15.33
C SER A 46 -8.31 5.27 -15.29
N ASN A 47 -8.60 6.14 -16.27
CA ASN A 47 -9.89 6.83 -16.36
C ASN A 47 -10.95 6.02 -17.12
N SER A 48 -10.58 5.00 -17.90
CA SER A 48 -11.52 4.26 -18.76
C SER A 48 -12.21 3.08 -18.05
N ASP A 49 -11.49 2.41 -17.15
CA ASP A 49 -12.02 1.35 -16.26
C ASP A 49 -11.05 1.15 -15.10
N PRO A 50 -11.09 2.01 -14.08
CA PRO A 50 -10.18 1.91 -12.95
C PRO A 50 -10.44 0.65 -12.15
N ARG A 51 -9.40 -0.15 -11.95
CA ARG A 51 -9.45 -1.22 -10.96
C ARG A 51 -9.77 -0.57 -9.61
N LYS A 52 -10.70 -1.15 -8.84
CA LYS A 52 -10.95 -0.69 -7.47
C LYS A 52 -9.82 -1.20 -6.56
N MET A 53 -9.19 -0.29 -5.82
CA MET A 53 -8.22 -0.66 -4.79
C MET A 53 -8.94 -1.39 -3.64
N SER A 54 -8.33 -2.45 -3.11
CA SER A 54 -8.91 -3.16 -1.96
C SER A 54 -8.61 -2.41 -0.65
N ALA A 55 -9.45 -2.61 0.37
CA ALA A 55 -9.20 -2.05 1.70
C ALA A 55 -7.89 -2.56 2.33
N VAL A 56 -7.47 -3.79 2.00
CA VAL A 56 -6.23 -4.40 2.47
C VAL A 56 -5.02 -3.70 1.85
N THR A 57 -5.04 -3.48 0.53
CA THR A 57 -3.99 -2.74 -0.19
C THR A 57 -3.89 -1.30 0.33
N LEU A 58 -5.03 -0.62 0.49
CA LEU A 58 -5.02 0.75 1.04
C LEU A 58 -4.53 0.78 2.49
N PHE A 59 -4.87 -0.21 3.30
CA PHE A 59 -4.35 -0.36 4.66
C PHE A 59 -2.83 -0.48 4.64
N TYR A 60 -2.28 -1.34 3.77
CA TYR A 60 -0.84 -1.50 3.64
C TYR A 60 -0.13 -0.18 3.27
N ILE A 61 -0.60 0.53 2.24
CA ILE A 61 -0.11 1.86 1.87
C ILE A 61 -0.17 2.81 3.06
N ALA A 62 -1.33 2.90 3.72
CA ALA A 62 -1.53 3.82 4.83
C ALA A 62 -0.65 3.46 6.05
N SER A 63 -0.39 2.18 6.30
CA SER A 63 0.52 1.72 7.33
C SER A 63 1.95 2.19 7.06
N GLN A 64 2.44 2.05 5.82
CA GLN A 64 3.79 2.53 5.47
C GLN A 64 3.94 4.05 5.59
N LEU A 65 2.88 4.82 5.29
CA LEU A 65 2.91 6.29 5.39
C LEU A 65 2.72 6.83 6.82
N CYS A 66 2.12 6.04 7.71
CA CYS A 66 1.72 6.50 9.05
C CYS A 66 2.64 5.99 10.16
N LEU A 67 3.22 4.80 10.01
CA LEU A 67 4.00 4.14 11.05
C LEU A 67 5.47 4.58 11.00
N THR A 68 6.10 4.71 12.16
CA THR A 68 7.56 4.85 12.25
C THR A 68 8.24 3.51 11.99
N PRO A 69 9.55 3.49 11.69
CA PRO A 69 10.30 2.24 11.52
C PRO A 69 10.12 1.28 12.71
N GLU A 70 10.19 1.79 13.94
CA GLU A 70 10.06 0.98 15.17
C GLU A 70 8.66 0.37 15.31
N GLN A 71 7.63 1.10 14.85
CA GLN A 71 6.26 0.59 14.84
C GLN A 71 6.06 -0.48 13.77
N ILE A 72 6.72 -0.35 12.61
CA ILE A 72 6.73 -1.38 11.58
C ILE A 72 7.42 -2.65 12.11
N ASP A 73 8.58 -2.51 12.74
CA ASP A 73 9.31 -3.64 13.34
C ASP A 73 8.46 -4.37 14.38
N THR A 74 7.68 -3.63 15.18
CA THR A 74 6.74 -4.22 16.13
C THR A 74 5.68 -5.08 15.44
N VAL A 75 5.15 -4.62 14.30
CA VAL A 75 4.18 -5.39 13.51
C VAL A 75 4.84 -6.63 12.88
N LEU A 76 6.05 -6.49 12.32
CA LEU A 76 6.79 -7.60 11.71
C LEU A 76 7.12 -8.68 12.75
N ASN A 77 7.60 -8.28 13.93
CA ASN A 77 7.84 -9.21 15.04
C ASN A 77 6.57 -9.94 15.45
N ARG A 78 5.43 -9.23 15.53
CA ARG A 78 4.14 -9.87 15.81
C ARG A 78 3.73 -10.86 14.71
N MET A 79 4.04 -10.58 13.44
CA MET A 79 3.79 -11.51 12.34
C MET A 79 4.65 -12.78 12.51
N THR A 80 5.92 -12.63 12.88
CA THR A 80 6.81 -13.75 13.18
C THR A 80 6.33 -14.57 14.38
N GLU A 81 5.88 -13.91 15.46
CA GLU A 81 5.29 -14.58 16.64
C GLU A 81 4.04 -15.42 16.28
N ILE A 82 3.27 -14.99 15.28
CA ILE A 82 2.11 -15.74 14.76
C ILE A 82 2.55 -16.95 13.92
N GLY A 83 3.80 -16.95 13.41
CA GLY A 83 4.40 -18.03 12.62
C GLY A 83 4.76 -17.65 11.19
N ALA A 84 4.82 -16.36 10.85
CA ALA A 84 5.33 -15.94 9.55
C ALA A 84 6.87 -16.05 9.50
N GLU A 85 7.41 -16.55 8.40
CA GLU A 85 8.83 -16.42 8.08
C GLU A 85 9.00 -15.18 7.20
N ILE A 86 9.78 -14.21 7.68
CA ILE A 86 9.95 -12.92 7.01
C ILE A 86 11.45 -12.70 6.80
N ASP A 87 11.86 -12.54 5.56
CA ASP A 87 13.18 -12.04 5.21
C ASP A 87 13.08 -10.53 4.97
N THR A 88 13.62 -9.75 5.90
CA THR A 88 13.67 -8.29 5.78
C THR A 88 14.97 -7.83 5.13
N ALA A 89 15.40 -8.46 4.05
CA ALA A 89 16.40 -7.87 3.18
C ALA A 89 15.72 -6.79 2.32
N ARG A 90 15.90 -5.51 2.68
CA ARG A 90 15.61 -4.43 1.74
C ARG A 90 16.65 -4.53 0.62
N PRO A 91 16.29 -4.79 -0.65
CA PRO A 91 17.25 -4.69 -1.75
C PRO A 91 17.68 -3.22 -1.87
N GLU A 92 18.99 -2.98 -1.96
CA GLU A 92 19.56 -1.66 -2.25
C GLU A 92 19.08 -1.09 -3.60
#